data_AF-A0A2U4A388-F1
#
_entry.id   AF-A0A2U4A388-F1
#
_cell.length_a   1.000
_cell.length_b   1.000
_cell.length_c   1.000
_cell.angle_alpha   90.00
_cell.angle_beta   90.00
_cell.angle_gamma   90.00
#
_symmetry.space_group_name_H-M   'P 1'
#
loop_
_entity.id
_entity.type
_entity.pdbx_description
1 polymer ?
#
loop_
_entity_poly.entity_id
_entity_poly.type
_entity_poly.pdbx_seq_one_letter_code
_entity_poly.pdbx_strand_id
1 'polypeptide(L)'
;MWCVPHPEKPNHILVLLDTEGLGDIEKGDKKSDTQIFVLALLLSSTFVYNTMNTIDQRAIDLLHYVTELSNLLRTVTSPDLDGEDNAADFMSVCPDLVWTVRDFYLDLEANGRPITADEYLENSLRPKQGTDQHLQNFNLPRLCIQKFFPIKKCFIFDLPTHRKKLAQLETLHNDDLDPEFIQQVADFCSYIFSHSKTKTLSGGIKVNGSHLESLVWTYVNAINNGDLPCMENEVLALAQIKNSAAVQKAIAHYDQQMGQKLQLPTETLQELLDLHRVSEKGAMEVFMKNSFEDIDQGFQEKLETLLEAKQNDFCKRNLEASLNRCSALLQDIFCPLEEDVKQGIYSKPGGHRLFLQKREELKAKYYQVPRKGIQAEEALQKYLQSKESVSDTIWQTDLVLTAREKEMEVARVKAEFMKAEKERLGAILMQHQQMMERRERLHWEQVRQMEIKRLYQQALQQRDQERRLKEEAEKLKERFQAESRKLQDEIHHLQKNDSPDDTCILL
;
A
#
# COMPACT_ATOMS: atom_id res chain seq x y z
N MET A 1 52.81 -0.67 9.44
CA MET A 1 52.26 -1.72 8.55
C MET A 1 52.39 -1.27 7.10
N TRP A 2 52.60 -2.22 6.18
CA TRP A 2 52.60 -1.96 4.74
C TRP A 2 51.72 -3.00 4.04
N CYS A 3 50.66 -2.54 3.37
CA CYS A 3 49.70 -3.40 2.66
C CYS A 3 49.98 -3.37 1.16
N VAL A 4 50.30 -4.52 0.57
CA VAL A 4 50.59 -4.65 -0.87
C VAL A 4 49.81 -5.82 -1.47
N PRO A 5 49.48 -5.80 -2.78
CA PRO A 5 48.91 -6.96 -3.46
C PRO A 5 49.81 -8.18 -3.28
N HIS A 6 49.23 -9.35 -2.97
CA HIS A 6 50.03 -10.55 -2.80
C HIS A 6 50.58 -11.01 -4.16
N PRO A 7 51.91 -11.21 -4.31
CA PRO A 7 52.54 -11.46 -5.61
C PRO A 7 52.06 -12.76 -6.28
N GLU A 8 51.77 -13.80 -5.49
CA GLU A 8 51.31 -15.11 -6.01
C GLU A 8 49.80 -15.38 -5.85
N LYS A 9 49.05 -14.52 -5.13
CA LYS A 9 47.64 -14.78 -4.76
C LYS A 9 46.77 -13.60 -5.21
N PRO A 10 46.10 -13.68 -6.38
CA PRO A 10 45.52 -12.51 -7.05
C PRO A 10 44.39 -11.79 -6.29
N ASN A 11 43.72 -12.48 -5.34
CA ASN A 11 42.63 -11.92 -4.53
C ASN A 11 43.03 -11.71 -3.06
N HIS A 12 44.33 -11.64 -2.75
CA HIS A 12 44.84 -11.48 -1.39
C HIS A 12 45.73 -10.24 -1.28
N ILE A 13 45.76 -9.68 -0.07
CA ILE A 13 46.68 -8.62 0.32
C ILE A 13 47.73 -9.23 1.25
N LEU A 14 48.99 -8.95 0.97
CA LEU A 14 50.09 -9.21 1.90
C LEU A 14 50.23 -7.99 2.82
N VAL A 15 50.06 -8.21 4.12
CA VAL A 15 50.23 -7.19 5.14
C VAL A 15 51.56 -7.44 5.85
N LEU A 16 52.51 -6.53 5.65
CA LEU A 16 53.81 -6.56 6.31
C LEU A 16 53.74 -5.74 7.60
N LEU A 17 53.94 -6.41 8.73
CA LEU A 17 54.01 -5.81 10.05
C LEU A 17 55.47 -5.75 10.49
N ASP A 18 56.07 -4.59 10.30
CA ASP A 18 57.38 -4.29 10.86
C ASP A 18 57.23 -3.78 12.29
N THR A 19 58.06 -4.29 13.20
CA THR A 19 57.97 -4.04 14.65
C THR A 19 59.24 -3.36 15.14
N GLU A 20 59.11 -2.58 16.20
CA GLU A 20 60.27 -2.04 16.89
C GLU A 20 61.20 -3.17 17.40
N GLY A 21 62.51 -2.92 17.39
CA GLY A 21 63.53 -3.86 17.88
C GLY A 21 63.45 -4.03 19.40
N LEU A 22 63.55 -5.28 19.86
CA LEU A 22 63.45 -5.61 21.28
C LEU A 22 64.75 -5.26 22.02
N GLY A 23 64.62 -4.66 23.20
CA GLY A 23 65.76 -4.39 24.08
C GLY A 23 66.53 -3.11 23.77
N ASP A 24 65.88 -2.09 23.19
CA ASP A 24 66.47 -0.76 23.01
C ASP A 24 66.84 -0.16 24.39
N ILE A 25 68.13 0.12 24.56
CA ILE A 25 68.74 0.60 25.81
C ILE A 25 68.25 2.02 26.14
N GLU A 26 67.89 2.81 25.13
CA GLU A 26 67.46 4.21 25.33
C GLU A 26 66.03 4.32 25.88
N LYS A 27 65.22 3.25 25.81
CA LYS A 27 63.78 3.33 26.09
C LYS A 27 63.32 2.79 27.44
N GLY A 28 64.16 2.07 28.19
CA GLY A 28 63.96 1.78 29.62
C GLY A 28 62.74 0.95 30.04
N ASP A 29 61.71 0.78 29.21
CA ASP A 29 60.44 0.12 29.57
C ASP A 29 60.25 -1.22 28.86
N LYS A 30 60.82 -2.28 29.46
CA LYS A 30 60.71 -3.68 29.00
C LYS A 30 59.27 -4.17 28.81
N LYS A 31 58.28 -3.49 29.39
CA LYS A 31 56.86 -3.84 29.23
C LYS A 31 56.34 -3.53 27.83
N SER A 32 56.78 -2.43 27.22
CA SER A 32 56.32 -2.03 25.88
C SER A 32 56.81 -3.01 24.81
N ASP A 33 58.06 -3.44 24.89
CA ASP A 33 58.66 -4.45 24.00
C ASP A 33 57.86 -5.76 24.00
N THR A 34 57.46 -6.20 25.18
CA THR A 34 56.66 -7.43 25.35
C THR A 34 55.28 -7.29 24.72
N GLN A 35 54.63 -6.12 24.89
CA GLN A 35 53.31 -5.84 24.32
C GLN A 35 53.35 -5.79 22.78
N ILE A 36 54.37 -5.16 22.21
CA ILE A 36 54.57 -5.12 20.75
C ILE A 36 54.75 -6.53 20.20
N PHE A 37 55.53 -7.37 20.88
CA PHE A 37 55.74 -8.76 20.47
C PHE A 37 54.44 -9.56 20.51
N VAL A 38 53.65 -9.44 21.59
CA VAL A 38 52.35 -10.11 21.71
C VAL A 38 51.41 -9.66 20.59
N LEU A 39 51.32 -8.34 20.31
CA LEU A 39 50.48 -7.84 19.22
C LEU A 39 50.91 -8.40 17.85
N ALA A 40 52.21 -8.42 17.57
CA ALA A 40 52.74 -8.98 16.33
C ALA A 40 52.39 -10.46 16.17
N LEU A 41 52.45 -11.23 17.26
CA LEU A 41 52.05 -12.64 17.28
C LEU A 41 50.55 -12.82 17.03
N LEU A 42 49.69 -12.06 17.73
CA LEU A 42 48.23 -12.20 17.62
C LEU A 42 47.71 -11.78 16.23
N LEU A 43 48.28 -10.72 15.65
CA LEU A 43 47.84 -10.15 14.37
C LEU A 43 48.39 -10.90 13.14
N SER A 44 49.48 -11.67 13.28
CA SER A 44 50.13 -12.35 12.15
C SER A 44 49.54 -13.73 11.86
N SER A 45 49.64 -14.15 10.60
CA SER A 45 49.44 -15.55 10.18
C SER A 45 50.76 -16.33 10.06
N THR A 46 51.85 -15.61 9.82
CA THR A 46 53.22 -16.14 9.88
C THR A 46 54.04 -15.17 10.71
N PHE A 47 54.63 -15.68 11.79
CA PHE A 47 55.45 -14.89 12.70
C PHE A 47 56.92 -15.10 12.36
N VAL A 48 57.60 -14.05 11.92
CA VAL A 48 59.03 -14.09 11.57
C VAL A 48 59.84 -13.64 12.76
N TYR A 49 60.54 -14.57 13.42
CA TYR A 49 61.43 -14.26 14.52
C TYR A 49 62.86 -14.14 14.02
N ASN A 50 63.40 -12.91 14.01
CA ASN A 50 64.71 -12.59 13.47
C ASN A 50 65.75 -12.42 14.58
N THR A 51 66.79 -13.23 14.53
CA THR A 51 67.91 -13.24 15.50
C THR A 51 69.25 -13.16 14.78
N MET A 52 70.28 -12.67 15.45
CA MET A 52 71.65 -12.62 14.91
C MET A 52 72.45 -13.84 15.37
N ASN A 53 73.39 -14.27 14.53
CA ASN A 53 74.41 -15.28 14.77
C ASN A 53 73.89 -16.72 14.95
N THR A 54 73.33 -17.04 16.12
CA THR A 54 72.98 -18.41 16.52
C THR A 54 71.73 -18.41 17.39
N ILE A 55 71.04 -19.55 17.46
CA ILE A 55 69.92 -19.74 18.37
C ILE A 55 70.46 -19.98 19.79
N ASP A 56 70.50 -18.93 20.60
CA ASP A 56 70.96 -19.00 21.99
C ASP A 56 69.79 -19.18 22.98
N GLN A 57 70.12 -19.41 24.26
CA GLN A 57 69.10 -19.60 25.28
C GLN A 57 68.26 -18.33 25.50
N ARG A 58 68.83 -17.13 25.31
CA ARG A 58 68.11 -15.86 25.49
C ARG A 58 67.00 -15.71 24.44
N ALA A 59 67.29 -16.05 23.20
CA ALA A 59 66.33 -16.00 22.12
C ALA A 59 65.16 -16.97 22.36
N ILE A 60 65.46 -18.17 22.90
CA ILE A 60 64.45 -19.17 23.28
C ILE A 60 63.61 -18.68 24.48
N ASP A 61 64.24 -18.13 25.52
CA ASP A 61 63.54 -17.65 26.71
C ASP A 61 62.59 -16.49 26.38
N LEU A 62 63.02 -15.57 25.51
CA LEU A 62 62.19 -14.45 25.06
C LEU A 62 60.98 -14.93 24.27
N LEU A 63 61.19 -15.84 23.29
CA LEU A 63 60.10 -16.41 22.52
C LEU A 63 59.14 -17.19 23.42
N HIS A 64 59.66 -17.97 24.38
CA HIS A 64 58.85 -18.68 25.35
C HIS A 64 58.00 -17.74 26.20
N TYR A 65 58.59 -16.68 26.77
CA TYR A 65 57.88 -15.72 27.59
C TYR A 65 56.67 -15.12 26.86
N VAL A 66 56.84 -14.78 25.58
CA VAL A 66 55.76 -14.24 24.77
C VAL A 66 54.73 -15.31 24.41
N THR A 67 55.14 -16.55 24.13
CA THR A 67 54.18 -17.66 23.93
C THR A 67 53.36 -17.96 25.18
N GLU A 68 53.96 -17.87 26.38
CA GLU A 68 53.26 -18.09 27.64
C GLU A 68 52.27 -16.97 27.93
N LEU A 69 52.66 -15.72 27.70
CA LEU A 69 51.72 -14.60 27.78
C LEU A 69 50.58 -14.83 26.78
N SER A 70 50.88 -15.13 25.52
CA SER A 70 49.86 -15.44 24.51
C SER A 70 48.98 -16.66 24.84
N ASN A 71 49.48 -17.63 25.59
CA ASN A 71 48.70 -18.79 26.04
C ASN A 71 47.82 -18.46 27.24
N LEU A 72 48.34 -17.70 28.22
CA LEU A 72 47.56 -17.18 29.35
C LEU A 72 46.43 -16.25 28.87
N LEU A 73 46.68 -15.48 27.81
CA LEU A 73 45.67 -14.68 27.10
C LEU A 73 44.50 -15.50 26.55
N ARG A 74 44.71 -16.81 26.34
CA ARG A 74 43.77 -17.72 25.69
C ARG A 74 43.10 -18.70 26.65
N THR A 75 43.76 -19.09 27.74
CA THR A 75 43.22 -20.03 28.74
C THR A 75 42.37 -19.38 29.83
N VAL A 76 42.58 -18.09 30.15
CA VAL A 76 41.75 -17.35 31.13
C VAL A 76 40.30 -17.19 30.64
N THR A 77 40.05 -17.39 29.35
CA THR A 77 38.76 -17.13 28.71
C THR A 77 37.88 -18.36 28.46
N SER A 78 38.35 -19.57 28.83
CA SER A 78 37.57 -20.81 28.80
C SER A 78 37.69 -21.59 30.12
N PRO A 79 37.05 -21.14 31.22
CA PRO A 79 37.11 -21.86 32.50
C PRO A 79 36.26 -23.15 32.46
N ASP A 80 35.27 -23.20 31.59
CA ASP A 80 34.36 -24.32 31.43
C ASP A 80 34.57 -24.89 30.02
N LEU A 81 35.09 -26.12 29.93
CA LEU A 81 34.96 -27.12 28.84
C LEU A 81 36.22 -28.00 28.81
N ASP A 82 36.34 -28.89 29.80
CA ASP A 82 37.30 -30.01 29.88
C ASP A 82 37.00 -31.10 28.81
N GLY A 83 37.02 -30.74 27.53
CA GLY A 83 36.79 -31.65 26.41
C GLY A 83 38.01 -31.77 25.50
N GLU A 84 38.36 -33.01 25.13
CA GLU A 84 39.46 -33.36 24.20
C GLU A 84 39.34 -32.73 22.79
N ASP A 85 38.21 -32.10 22.45
CA ASP A 85 37.93 -31.46 21.15
C ASP A 85 38.71 -30.14 20.91
N ASN A 86 39.22 -29.48 21.95
CA ASN A 86 39.80 -28.12 21.83
C ASN A 86 41.26 -28.05 21.34
N ALA A 87 41.97 -29.17 21.23
CA ALA A 87 43.36 -29.17 20.73
C ALA A 87 43.43 -28.85 19.23
N ALA A 88 42.38 -29.19 18.47
CA ALA A 88 42.29 -28.92 17.03
C ALA A 88 42.01 -27.45 16.73
N ASP A 89 41.10 -26.82 17.49
CA ASP A 89 40.82 -25.38 17.38
C ASP A 89 42.01 -24.52 17.85
N PHE A 90 42.75 -25.00 18.86
CA PHE A 90 44.00 -24.38 19.34
C PHE A 90 45.03 -24.22 18.20
N MET A 91 45.20 -25.24 17.35
CA MET A 91 46.17 -25.24 16.25
C MET A 91 45.77 -24.37 15.05
N SER A 92 44.50 -23.99 14.92
CA SER A 92 43.97 -23.34 13.71
C SER A 92 44.21 -21.81 13.65
N VAL A 93 44.54 -21.19 14.78
CA VAL A 93 44.60 -19.72 14.94
C VAL A 93 46.00 -19.19 15.23
N CYS A 94 46.91 -20.05 15.72
CA CYS A 94 48.31 -19.69 15.96
C CYS A 94 49.04 -19.47 14.63
N PRO A 95 49.91 -18.45 14.54
CA PRO A 95 50.71 -18.25 13.33
C PRO A 95 51.73 -19.37 13.14
N ASP A 96 52.14 -19.59 11.89
CA ASP A 96 53.30 -20.44 11.59
C ASP A 96 54.58 -19.70 12.02
N LEU A 97 55.57 -20.38 12.62
CA LEU A 97 56.85 -19.76 13.02
C LEU A 97 57.87 -19.86 11.90
N VAL A 98 58.47 -18.73 11.53
CA VAL A 98 59.66 -18.68 10.68
C VAL A 98 60.80 -18.05 11.45
N TRP A 99 61.81 -18.85 11.80
CA TRP A 99 63.00 -18.35 12.49
C TRP A 99 64.07 -17.97 11.46
N THR A 100 64.48 -16.71 11.47
CA THR A 100 65.53 -16.19 10.60
C THR A 100 66.78 -15.91 11.43
N VAL A 101 67.91 -16.53 11.05
CA VAL A 101 69.18 -16.38 11.74
C VAL A 101 70.15 -15.66 10.82
N ARG A 102 70.43 -14.39 11.13
CA ARG A 102 71.26 -13.48 10.35
C ARG A 102 72.73 -13.61 10.73
N ASP A 103 73.62 -13.33 9.79
CA ASP A 103 75.08 -13.40 9.99
C ASP A 103 75.52 -14.77 10.54
N PHE A 104 74.94 -15.83 9.99
CA PHE A 104 75.24 -17.20 10.43
C PHE A 104 76.70 -17.54 10.11
N TYR A 105 77.40 -18.17 11.06
CA TYR A 105 78.84 -18.47 10.93
C TYR A 105 79.21 -19.91 11.30
N LEU A 106 78.24 -20.73 11.70
CA LEU A 106 78.49 -22.13 12.04
C LEU A 106 78.42 -22.99 10.77
N ASP A 107 79.24 -24.03 10.70
CA ASP A 107 79.01 -25.08 9.72
C ASP A 107 77.75 -25.84 10.14
N LEU A 108 76.81 -26.02 9.20
CA LEU A 108 75.60 -26.82 9.42
C LEU A 108 75.95 -28.31 9.47
N GLU A 109 76.64 -28.73 10.53
CA GLU A 109 77.01 -30.11 10.77
C GLU A 109 76.56 -30.58 12.15
N ALA A 110 75.99 -31.80 12.22
CA ALA A 110 75.71 -32.48 13.46
C ALA A 110 76.20 -33.93 13.38
N ASN A 111 76.98 -34.36 14.38
CA ASN A 111 77.59 -35.70 14.42
C ASN A 111 78.39 -36.05 13.14
N GLY A 112 79.08 -35.06 12.55
CA GLY A 112 79.89 -35.22 11.33
C GLY A 112 79.08 -35.43 10.05
N ARG A 113 77.79 -35.08 10.05
CA ARG A 113 76.92 -35.08 8.86
C ARG A 113 76.39 -33.67 8.60
N PRO A 114 76.28 -33.24 7.34
CA PRO A 114 75.63 -31.98 7.01
C PRO A 114 74.15 -32.06 7.38
N ILE A 115 73.63 -30.98 7.95
CA ILE A 115 72.22 -30.80 8.32
C ILE A 115 71.62 -29.61 7.58
N THR A 116 70.31 -29.57 7.50
CA THR A 116 69.56 -28.40 6.98
C THR A 116 69.37 -27.35 8.07
N ALA A 117 69.01 -26.12 7.67
CA ALA A 117 68.63 -25.07 8.61
C ALA A 117 67.42 -25.48 9.49
N ASP A 118 66.47 -26.23 8.92
CA ASP A 118 65.31 -26.75 9.66
C ASP A 118 65.75 -27.77 10.73
N GLU A 119 66.64 -28.71 10.37
CA GLU A 119 67.22 -29.66 11.32
C GLU A 119 68.04 -28.95 12.41
N TYR A 120 68.73 -27.84 12.08
CA TYR A 120 69.41 -27.00 13.07
C TYR A 120 68.43 -26.41 14.08
N LEU A 121 67.26 -25.91 13.64
CA LEU A 121 66.21 -25.43 14.54
C LEU A 121 65.62 -26.58 15.39
N GLU A 122 65.33 -27.72 14.79
CA GLU A 122 64.82 -28.90 15.51
C GLU A 122 65.80 -29.38 16.58
N ASN A 123 67.10 -29.40 16.28
CA ASN A 123 68.15 -29.75 17.24
C ASN A 123 68.23 -28.72 18.37
N SER A 124 68.10 -27.43 18.05
CA SER A 124 68.12 -26.33 19.04
C SER A 124 66.94 -26.38 20.01
N LEU A 125 65.78 -26.82 19.51
CA LEU A 125 64.56 -27.00 20.28
C LEU A 125 64.45 -28.40 20.92
N ARG A 126 65.39 -29.33 20.68
CA ARG A 126 65.27 -30.70 21.20
C ARG A 126 65.39 -30.72 22.74
N PRO A 127 64.39 -31.27 23.46
CA PRO A 127 64.50 -31.42 24.91
C PRO A 127 65.57 -32.45 25.28
N LYS A 128 66.22 -32.24 26.42
CA LYS A 128 67.22 -33.15 26.98
C LYS A 128 66.58 -34.11 27.99
N GLN A 129 67.00 -35.37 28.00
CA GLN A 129 66.50 -36.36 28.95
C GLN A 129 67.06 -36.12 30.36
N GLY A 130 66.20 -36.31 31.36
CA GLY A 130 66.53 -36.22 32.79
C GLY A 130 65.48 -35.45 33.58
N THR A 131 65.51 -35.58 34.91
CA THR A 131 64.47 -35.05 35.81
C THR A 131 64.92 -33.87 36.68
N ASP A 132 66.19 -33.45 36.57
CA ASP A 132 66.75 -32.38 37.40
C ASP A 132 66.08 -31.03 37.12
N GLN A 133 65.99 -30.17 38.15
CA GLN A 133 65.34 -28.86 38.04
C GLN A 133 65.94 -27.98 36.93
N HIS A 134 67.26 -28.02 36.74
CA HIS A 134 67.93 -27.27 35.68
C HIS A 134 67.54 -27.79 34.28
N LEU A 135 67.33 -29.09 34.13
CA LEU A 135 66.84 -29.71 32.89
C LEU A 135 65.39 -29.36 32.63
N GLN A 136 64.55 -29.28 33.67
CA GLN A 136 63.17 -28.82 33.54
C GLN A 136 63.11 -27.37 33.04
N ASN A 137 63.90 -26.46 33.63
CA ASN A 137 63.97 -25.07 33.19
C ASN A 137 64.50 -24.93 31.75
N PHE A 138 65.40 -25.81 31.32
CA PHE A 138 65.89 -25.85 29.94
C PHE A 138 64.84 -26.40 28.96
N ASN A 139 64.09 -27.43 29.36
CA ASN A 139 63.13 -28.11 28.50
C ASN A 139 61.81 -27.37 28.35
N LEU A 140 61.34 -26.68 29.39
CA LEU A 140 60.03 -26.02 29.41
C LEU A 140 59.86 -25.01 28.25
N PRO A 141 60.78 -24.04 28.03
CA PRO A 141 60.68 -23.11 26.91
C PRO A 141 60.55 -23.80 25.56
N ARG A 142 61.34 -24.86 25.36
CA ARG A 142 61.40 -25.62 24.11
C ARG A 142 60.10 -26.39 23.85
N LEU A 143 59.55 -27.02 24.88
CA LEU A 143 58.28 -27.74 24.79
C LEU A 143 57.12 -26.78 24.50
N CYS A 144 57.09 -25.61 25.15
CA CYS A 144 56.06 -24.61 24.90
C CYS A 144 56.11 -24.07 23.47
N ILE A 145 57.31 -23.72 22.96
CA ILE A 145 57.48 -23.29 21.56
C ILE A 145 57.03 -24.39 20.60
N GLN A 146 57.43 -25.65 20.83
CA GLN A 146 57.05 -26.76 19.98
C GLN A 146 55.54 -27.00 19.96
N LYS A 147 54.86 -26.82 21.10
CA LYS A 147 53.41 -26.98 21.25
C LYS A 147 52.63 -25.81 20.64
N PHE A 148 53.11 -24.58 20.84
CA PHE A 148 52.44 -23.37 20.38
C PHE A 148 52.51 -23.22 18.85
N PHE A 149 53.68 -23.52 18.28
CA PHE A 149 53.93 -23.44 16.85
C PHE A 149 53.99 -24.84 16.25
N PRO A 150 52.89 -25.37 15.68
CA PRO A 150 52.91 -26.69 15.05
C PRO A 150 53.82 -26.69 13.82
N ILE A 151 53.76 -25.63 13.01
CA ILE A 151 54.61 -25.44 11.82
C ILE A 151 55.72 -24.47 12.18
N LYS A 152 56.96 -24.91 11.95
CA LYS A 152 58.20 -24.19 12.20
C LYS A 152 59.09 -24.32 10.97
N LYS A 153 59.68 -23.21 10.53
CA LYS A 153 60.63 -23.15 9.42
C LYS A 153 61.84 -22.33 9.86
N CYS A 154 63.02 -22.71 9.39
CA CYS A 154 64.27 -21.99 9.67
C CYS A 154 64.92 -21.53 8.36
N PHE A 155 65.40 -20.29 8.36
CA PHE A 155 66.27 -19.76 7.33
C PHE A 155 67.52 -19.18 7.99
N ILE A 156 68.68 -19.54 7.46
CA ILE A 156 69.94 -18.89 7.79
C ILE A 156 70.29 -17.90 6.70
N PHE A 157 70.95 -16.83 7.08
CA PHE A 157 71.46 -15.82 6.17
C PHE A 157 72.92 -15.58 6.47
N ASP A 158 73.75 -15.73 5.45
CA ASP A 158 75.16 -15.39 5.53
C ASP A 158 75.33 -13.87 5.60
N LEU A 159 76.56 -13.44 5.89
CA LEU A 159 76.87 -12.03 5.96
C LEU A 159 76.63 -11.39 4.58
N PRO A 160 75.70 -10.40 4.43
CA PRO A 160 75.25 -9.95 3.12
C PRO A 160 76.35 -9.36 2.23
N THR A 161 77.34 -8.74 2.86
CA THR A 161 78.51 -8.15 2.21
C THR A 161 79.61 -7.93 3.24
N HIS A 162 80.78 -7.48 2.82
CA HIS A 162 81.88 -7.19 3.73
C HIS A 162 81.48 -6.15 4.79
N ARG A 163 81.86 -6.37 6.07
CA ARG A 163 81.43 -5.56 7.24
C ARG A 163 81.45 -4.04 7.05
N LYS A 164 82.45 -3.52 6.34
CA LYS A 164 82.62 -2.07 6.06
C LYS A 164 81.51 -1.47 5.17
N LYS A 165 80.82 -2.29 4.38
CA LYS A 165 79.75 -1.87 3.47
C LYS A 165 78.35 -2.09 4.05
N LEU A 166 78.21 -2.73 5.21
CA LEU A 166 76.90 -3.05 5.82
C LEU A 166 76.04 -1.81 6.10
N ALA A 167 76.65 -0.68 6.47
CA ALA A 167 75.92 0.57 6.69
C ALA A 167 75.29 1.16 5.42
N GLN A 168 75.68 0.67 4.24
CA GLN A 168 75.21 1.12 2.93
C GLN A 168 74.34 0.07 2.26
N LEU A 169 73.95 -1.01 2.96
CA LEU A 169 73.31 -2.20 2.38
C LEU A 169 72.08 -1.87 1.53
N GLU A 170 71.23 -0.93 1.97
CA GLU A 170 70.03 -0.50 1.25
C GLU A 170 70.32 0.15 -0.12
N THR A 171 71.54 0.67 -0.31
CA THR A 171 71.95 1.38 -1.53
C THR A 171 72.83 0.55 -2.46
N LEU A 172 73.27 -0.64 -2.02
CA LEU A 172 74.11 -1.52 -2.81
C LEU A 172 73.30 -2.22 -3.91
N HIS A 173 73.94 -2.47 -5.05
CA HIS A 173 73.35 -3.31 -6.08
C HIS A 173 73.43 -4.79 -5.67
N ASN A 174 72.55 -5.63 -6.19
CA ASN A 174 72.58 -7.07 -5.89
C ASN A 174 73.94 -7.70 -6.27
N ASP A 175 74.62 -7.20 -7.31
CA ASP A 175 75.95 -7.68 -7.70
C ASP A 175 77.07 -7.37 -6.68
N ASP A 176 76.82 -6.47 -5.73
CA ASP A 176 77.75 -6.13 -4.63
C ASP A 176 77.52 -6.97 -3.36
N LEU A 177 76.50 -7.84 -3.38
CA LEU A 177 76.13 -8.71 -2.28
C LEU A 177 76.68 -10.13 -2.50
N ASP A 178 76.75 -10.88 -1.41
CA ASP A 178 77.10 -12.28 -1.48
C ASP A 178 76.04 -13.07 -2.28
N PRO A 179 76.41 -13.84 -3.33
CA PRO A 179 75.45 -14.57 -4.15
C PRO A 179 74.62 -15.59 -3.35
N GLU A 180 75.20 -16.20 -2.31
CA GLU A 180 74.51 -17.17 -1.46
C GLU A 180 73.48 -16.46 -0.59
N PHE A 181 73.82 -15.28 -0.05
CA PHE A 181 72.86 -14.43 0.66
C PHE A 181 71.66 -14.03 -0.23
N ILE A 182 71.90 -13.64 -1.48
CA ILE A 182 70.82 -13.28 -2.41
C ILE A 182 69.88 -14.47 -2.64
N GLN A 183 70.46 -15.67 -2.83
CA GLN A 183 69.67 -16.89 -3.01
C GLN A 183 68.88 -17.22 -1.74
N GLN A 184 69.47 -17.11 -0.55
CA GLN A 184 68.79 -17.33 0.73
C GLN A 184 67.61 -16.38 0.93
N VAL A 185 67.76 -15.10 0.57
CA VAL A 185 66.67 -14.11 0.61
C VAL A 185 65.58 -14.46 -0.40
N ALA A 186 65.94 -14.85 -1.62
CA ALA A 186 64.97 -15.28 -2.63
C ALA A 186 64.17 -16.52 -2.19
N ASP A 187 64.84 -17.50 -1.58
CA ASP A 187 64.22 -18.72 -1.06
C ASP A 187 63.29 -18.40 0.12
N PHE A 188 63.71 -17.52 1.02
CA PHE A 188 62.86 -17.02 2.12
C PHE A 188 61.61 -16.31 1.59
N CYS A 189 61.74 -15.36 0.67
CA CYS A 189 60.60 -14.64 0.09
C CYS A 189 59.65 -15.60 -0.63
N SER A 190 60.19 -16.53 -1.43
CA SER A 190 59.41 -17.54 -2.14
C SER A 190 58.63 -18.42 -1.18
N TYR A 191 59.24 -18.82 -0.05
CA TYR A 191 58.56 -19.58 0.99
C TYR A 191 57.40 -18.79 1.62
N ILE A 192 57.63 -17.52 1.98
CA ILE A 192 56.56 -16.68 2.56
C ILE A 192 55.39 -16.53 1.58
N PHE A 193 55.65 -16.24 0.30
CA PHE A 193 54.57 -16.07 -0.68
C PHE A 193 53.75 -17.36 -0.89
N SER A 194 54.42 -18.50 -0.95
CA SER A 194 53.77 -19.79 -1.22
C SER A 194 53.10 -20.40 0.01
N HIS A 195 53.74 -20.33 1.19
CA HIS A 195 53.32 -21.08 2.39
C HIS A 195 52.56 -20.23 3.42
N SER A 196 52.74 -18.90 3.46
CA SER A 196 52.00 -18.08 4.42
C SER A 196 50.49 -18.13 4.15
N LYS A 197 49.75 -18.55 5.17
CA LYS A 197 48.29 -18.68 5.09
C LYS A 197 47.64 -17.31 5.26
N THR A 198 46.41 -17.20 4.75
CA THR A 198 45.53 -16.09 5.12
C THR A 198 45.28 -16.16 6.62
N LYS A 199 45.40 -15.03 7.34
CA LYS A 199 45.09 -14.98 8.77
C LYS A 199 43.65 -15.42 8.99
N THR A 200 43.47 -16.37 9.91
CA THR A 200 42.17 -16.90 10.31
C THR A 200 41.91 -16.68 11.79
N LEU A 201 40.65 -16.45 12.14
CA LEU A 201 40.15 -16.49 13.52
C LEU A 201 39.47 -17.85 13.79
N SER A 202 39.11 -18.11 15.05
CA SER A 202 38.34 -19.30 15.45
C SER A 202 37.10 -19.46 14.57
N GLY A 203 36.76 -20.69 14.17
CA GLY A 203 35.70 -20.95 13.19
C GLY A 203 36.13 -20.80 11.72
N GLY A 204 37.42 -20.60 11.43
CA GLY A 204 37.96 -20.60 10.06
C GLY A 204 37.77 -19.28 9.29
N ILE A 205 37.52 -18.19 10.00
CA ILE A 205 37.12 -16.91 9.41
C ILE A 205 38.34 -16.18 8.87
N LYS A 206 38.35 -15.89 7.56
CA LYS A 206 39.45 -15.18 6.90
C LYS A 206 39.43 -13.69 7.23
N VAL A 207 40.51 -13.20 7.82
CA VAL A 207 40.67 -11.80 8.20
C VAL A 207 40.82 -10.92 6.95
N ASN A 208 40.03 -9.86 6.87
CA ASN A 208 40.10 -8.80 5.88
C ASN A 208 40.50 -7.46 6.55
N GLY A 209 40.50 -6.35 5.80
CA GLY A 209 40.88 -5.04 6.35
C GLY A 209 40.04 -4.57 7.54
N SER A 210 38.71 -4.70 7.47
CA SER A 210 37.82 -4.30 8.57
C SER A 210 37.93 -5.21 9.80
N HIS A 211 38.21 -6.50 9.59
CA HIS A 211 38.50 -7.43 10.68
C HIS A 211 39.82 -7.05 11.35
N LEU A 212 40.88 -6.79 10.58
CA LEU A 212 42.19 -6.40 11.13
C LEU A 212 42.13 -5.08 11.91
N GLU A 213 41.42 -4.07 11.41
CA GLU A 213 41.17 -2.81 12.12
C GLU A 213 40.52 -3.06 13.48
N SER A 214 39.50 -3.92 13.49
CA SER A 214 38.76 -4.28 14.69
C SER A 214 39.65 -5.00 15.71
N LEU A 215 40.46 -5.97 15.27
CA LEU A 215 41.39 -6.69 16.13
C LEU A 215 42.44 -5.76 16.75
N VAL A 216 43.04 -4.89 15.94
CA VAL A 216 44.04 -3.92 16.42
C VAL A 216 43.41 -3.00 17.48
N TRP A 217 42.23 -2.43 17.20
CA TRP A 217 41.55 -1.54 18.13
C TRP A 217 41.28 -2.22 19.47
N THR A 218 40.77 -3.45 19.41
CA THR A 218 40.44 -4.23 20.59
C THR A 218 41.68 -4.58 21.41
N TYR A 219 42.72 -5.16 20.79
CA TYR A 219 43.92 -5.59 21.53
C TYR A 219 44.69 -4.43 22.14
N VAL A 220 44.81 -3.32 21.41
CA VAL A 220 45.46 -2.12 21.92
C VAL A 220 44.68 -1.54 23.11
N ASN A 221 43.35 -1.53 23.06
CA ASN A 221 42.54 -1.05 24.18
C ASN A 221 42.65 -1.95 25.41
N ALA A 222 42.63 -3.28 25.23
CA ALA A 222 42.85 -4.22 26.33
C ALA A 222 44.20 -3.94 27.02
N ILE A 223 45.29 -3.87 26.24
CA ILE A 223 46.63 -3.57 26.76
C ILE A 223 46.66 -2.22 27.50
N ASN A 224 46.04 -1.18 26.94
CA ASN A 224 46.01 0.16 27.54
C ASN A 224 45.22 0.20 28.86
N ASN A 225 44.21 -0.65 29.03
CA ASN A 225 43.45 -0.77 30.26
C ASN A 225 44.16 -1.62 31.32
N GLY A 226 45.33 -2.18 31.01
CA GLY A 226 46.05 -3.13 31.87
C GLY A 226 45.49 -4.54 31.80
N ASP A 227 44.53 -4.78 30.89
CA ASP A 227 43.99 -6.08 30.59
C ASP A 227 44.86 -6.81 29.56
N LEU A 228 44.60 -8.10 29.47
CA LEU A 228 45.35 -9.05 28.68
C LEU A 228 44.53 -9.28 27.38
N PRO A 229 45.03 -8.94 26.16
CA PRO A 229 44.24 -9.00 24.92
C PRO A 229 43.74 -10.42 24.59
N CYS A 230 42.42 -10.61 24.49
CA CYS A 230 41.80 -11.93 24.31
C CYS A 230 41.27 -12.14 22.88
N MET A 231 41.66 -13.26 22.25
CA MET A 231 41.32 -13.57 20.85
C MET A 231 39.84 -13.90 20.58
N GLU A 232 39.09 -14.48 21.53
CA GLU A 232 37.76 -15.08 21.26
C GLU A 232 36.58 -14.24 21.75
N ASN A 233 36.57 -13.87 23.02
CA ASN A 233 35.43 -13.16 23.61
C ASN A 233 35.30 -11.73 23.07
N GLU A 234 36.40 -11.09 22.70
CA GLU A 234 36.39 -9.70 22.25
C GLU A 234 35.90 -9.55 20.81
N VAL A 235 36.16 -10.53 19.94
CA VAL A 235 35.65 -10.55 18.56
C VAL A 235 34.14 -10.80 18.55
N LEU A 236 33.66 -11.76 19.34
CA LEU A 236 32.23 -12.04 19.49
C LEU A 236 31.47 -10.87 20.15
N ALA A 237 32.04 -10.25 21.20
CA ALA A 237 31.43 -9.09 21.84
C ALA A 237 31.34 -7.90 20.87
N LEU A 238 32.39 -7.66 20.10
CA LEU A 238 32.37 -6.64 19.08
C LEU A 238 31.33 -6.97 17.98
N ALA A 239 31.17 -8.26 17.61
CA ALA A 239 30.19 -8.71 16.61
C ALA A 239 28.78 -8.39 17.06
N GLN A 240 28.46 -8.70 18.32
CA GLN A 240 27.18 -8.34 18.91
C GLN A 240 26.94 -6.83 18.90
N ILE A 241 27.93 -6.02 19.27
CA ILE A 241 27.79 -4.55 19.32
C ILE A 241 27.56 -3.99 17.91
N LYS A 242 28.42 -4.32 16.93
CA LYS A 242 28.28 -3.78 15.58
C LYS A 242 27.05 -4.34 14.87
N ASN A 243 26.71 -5.61 15.02
CA ASN A 243 25.51 -6.19 14.38
C ASN A 243 24.24 -5.57 14.95
N SER A 244 24.17 -5.37 16.27
CA SER A 244 23.07 -4.65 16.89
C SER A 244 22.95 -3.22 16.35
N ALA A 245 24.07 -2.49 16.25
CA ALA A 245 24.09 -1.15 15.67
C ALA A 245 23.73 -1.15 14.16
N ALA A 246 24.13 -2.18 13.42
CA ALA A 246 23.82 -2.35 12.00
C ALA A 246 22.32 -2.57 11.78
N VAL A 247 21.66 -3.38 12.61
CA VAL A 247 20.20 -3.56 12.59
C VAL A 247 19.50 -2.22 12.83
N GLN A 248 19.91 -1.47 13.85
CA GLN A 248 19.33 -0.14 14.13
C GLN A 248 19.50 0.82 12.95
N LYS A 249 20.69 0.84 12.35
CA LYS A 249 20.98 1.70 11.19
C LYS A 249 20.17 1.30 9.96
N ALA A 250 19.98 0.00 9.72
CA ALA A 250 19.16 -0.52 8.64
C ALA A 250 17.67 -0.15 8.82
N ILE A 251 17.13 -0.31 10.02
CA ILE A 251 15.76 0.10 10.34
C ILE A 251 15.57 1.62 10.19
N ALA A 252 16.52 2.42 10.68
CA ALA A 252 16.45 3.88 10.51
C ALA A 252 16.45 4.29 9.03
N HIS A 253 17.25 3.62 8.20
CA HIS A 253 17.25 3.82 6.75
C HIS A 253 15.90 3.44 6.12
N TYR A 254 15.33 2.29 6.51
CA TYR A 254 14.01 1.86 6.05
C TYR A 254 12.91 2.88 6.42
N ASP A 255 12.87 3.31 7.68
CA ASP A 255 11.89 4.28 8.18
C ASP A 255 12.01 5.63 7.45
N GLN A 256 13.23 6.07 7.16
CA GLN A 256 13.47 7.28 6.38
C GLN A 256 12.94 7.14 4.94
N GLN A 257 13.24 6.03 4.26
CA GLN A 257 12.78 5.80 2.88
C GLN A 257 11.25 5.74 2.79
N MET A 258 10.63 4.96 3.69
CA MET A 258 9.18 4.83 3.77
C MET A 258 8.54 6.17 4.15
N GLY A 259 9.06 6.88 5.15
CA GLY A 259 8.49 8.14 5.62
C GLY A 259 8.55 9.29 4.60
N GLN A 260 9.55 9.31 3.72
CA GLN A 260 9.68 10.35 2.69
C GLN A 260 8.78 10.10 1.46
N LYS A 261 8.61 8.82 1.08
CA LYS A 261 7.98 8.46 -0.19
C LYS A 261 6.52 8.01 -0.04
N LEU A 262 6.17 7.42 1.10
CA LEU A 262 4.84 6.87 1.32
C LEU A 262 3.85 7.98 1.64
N GLN A 263 2.78 8.04 0.86
CA GLN A 263 1.62 8.90 1.13
C GLN A 263 0.40 8.02 1.29
N LEU A 264 -0.22 8.08 2.47
CA LEU A 264 -1.40 7.29 2.79
C LEU A 264 -2.70 8.10 2.56
N PRO A 265 -3.77 7.47 2.06
CA PRO A 265 -3.79 6.11 1.51
C PRO A 265 -3.12 6.01 0.13
N THR A 266 -2.49 4.87 -0.15
CA THR A 266 -1.97 4.55 -1.50
C THR A 266 -3.12 4.26 -2.45
N GLU A 267 -2.92 4.36 -3.76
CA GLU A 267 -3.98 4.03 -4.72
C GLU A 267 -4.26 2.53 -4.79
N THR A 268 -3.18 1.75 -4.77
CA THR A 268 -3.25 0.30 -4.81
C THR A 268 -2.40 -0.29 -3.69
N LEU A 269 -2.66 -1.55 -3.36
CA LEU A 269 -1.79 -2.28 -2.45
C LEU A 269 -0.40 -2.45 -3.05
N GLN A 270 -0.32 -2.64 -4.38
CA GLN A 270 0.94 -2.85 -5.09
C GLN A 270 1.91 -1.66 -4.94
N GLU A 271 1.41 -0.43 -4.99
CA GLU A 271 2.20 0.78 -4.75
C GLU A 271 2.92 0.74 -3.39
N LEU A 272 2.23 0.30 -2.33
CA LEU A 272 2.81 0.15 -1.00
C LEU A 272 3.84 -0.98 -0.96
N LEU A 273 3.51 -2.14 -1.56
CA LEU A 273 4.39 -3.31 -1.57
C LEU A 273 5.66 -3.08 -2.37
N ASP A 274 5.58 -2.39 -3.51
CA ASP A 274 6.74 -2.06 -4.34
C ASP A 274 7.68 -1.10 -3.61
N LEU A 275 7.12 -0.08 -2.94
CA LEU A 275 7.91 0.85 -2.13
C LEU A 275 8.57 0.15 -0.93
N HIS A 276 7.83 -0.74 -0.27
CA HIS A 276 8.35 -1.58 0.81
C HIS A 276 9.54 -2.41 0.32
N ARG A 277 9.38 -3.13 -0.80
CA ARG A 277 10.44 -4.01 -1.36
C ARG A 277 11.72 -3.25 -1.70
N VAL A 278 11.61 -2.05 -2.26
CA VAL A 278 12.77 -1.19 -2.55
C VAL A 278 13.45 -0.73 -1.25
N SER A 279 12.66 -0.35 -0.25
CA SER A 279 13.16 0.15 1.03
C SER A 279 13.81 -0.97 1.87
N GLU A 280 13.20 -2.16 1.86
CA GLU A 280 13.68 -3.40 2.47
C GLU A 280 15.03 -3.80 1.87
N LYS A 281 15.13 -3.87 0.53
CA LYS A 281 16.39 -4.19 -0.14
C LYS A 281 17.49 -3.20 0.24
N GLY A 282 17.19 -1.89 0.26
CA GLY A 282 18.14 -0.88 0.69
C GLY A 282 18.55 -1.01 2.16
N ALA A 283 17.63 -1.38 3.05
CA ALA A 283 17.93 -1.64 4.46
C ALA A 283 18.84 -2.87 4.62
N MET A 284 18.60 -3.93 3.85
CA MET A 284 19.44 -5.13 3.85
C MET A 284 20.86 -4.83 3.34
N GLU A 285 20.99 -4.03 2.28
CA GLU A 285 22.31 -3.57 1.79
C GLU A 285 23.06 -2.74 2.86
N VAL A 286 22.35 -1.87 3.59
CA VAL A 286 22.92 -1.12 4.72
C VAL A 286 23.36 -2.07 5.83
N PHE A 287 22.54 -3.06 6.19
CA PHE A 287 22.92 -4.05 7.20
C PHE A 287 24.18 -4.80 6.78
N MET A 288 24.20 -5.42 5.60
CA MET A 288 25.33 -6.21 5.09
C MET A 288 26.64 -5.41 5.00
N LYS A 289 26.57 -4.09 4.79
CA LYS A 289 27.74 -3.21 4.77
C LYS A 289 28.29 -2.88 6.17
N ASN A 290 27.46 -2.96 7.21
CA ASN A 290 27.80 -2.50 8.55
C ASN A 290 27.81 -3.63 9.60
N SER A 291 27.32 -4.82 9.26
CA SER A 291 27.40 -6.02 10.09
C SER A 291 28.71 -6.78 9.87
N PHE A 292 29.08 -7.60 10.84
CA PHE A 292 30.17 -8.55 10.75
C PHE A 292 29.89 -9.78 11.62
N GLU A 293 30.22 -10.97 11.12
CA GLU A 293 30.08 -12.25 11.85
C GLU A 293 28.72 -12.47 12.54
N ASP A 294 27.65 -12.46 11.76
CA ASP A 294 26.35 -12.96 12.20
C ASP A 294 26.29 -14.49 12.03
N ILE A 295 27.03 -15.21 12.88
CA ILE A 295 27.34 -16.66 12.76
C ILE A 295 26.09 -17.52 12.53
N ASP A 296 24.99 -17.19 13.21
CA ASP A 296 23.71 -17.91 13.12
C ASP A 296 22.65 -17.18 12.28
N GLN A 297 23.04 -16.09 11.59
CA GLN A 297 22.12 -15.17 10.93
C GLN A 297 21.05 -14.58 11.88
N GLY A 298 21.27 -14.64 13.19
CA GLY A 298 20.28 -14.22 14.19
C GLY A 298 20.00 -12.72 14.15
N PHE A 299 20.98 -11.88 13.80
CA PHE A 299 20.74 -10.44 13.61
C PHE A 299 20.04 -10.15 12.27
N GLN A 300 20.32 -10.92 11.23
CA GLN A 300 19.63 -10.84 9.96
C GLN A 300 18.15 -11.26 10.10
N GLU A 301 17.87 -12.41 10.72
CA GLU A 301 16.50 -12.86 11.01
C GLU A 301 15.74 -11.84 11.87
N LYS A 302 16.44 -11.23 12.85
CA LYS A 302 15.88 -10.15 13.66
C LYS A 302 15.54 -8.92 12.81
N LEU A 303 16.38 -8.55 11.84
CA LEU A 303 16.11 -7.46 10.91
C LEU A 303 14.90 -7.78 10.03
N GLU A 304 14.85 -8.98 9.45
CA GLU A 304 13.73 -9.45 8.61
C GLU A 304 12.42 -9.41 9.38
N THR A 305 12.39 -9.97 10.60
CA THR A 305 11.22 -9.93 11.49
C THR A 305 10.75 -8.50 11.79
N LEU A 306 11.69 -7.57 12.02
CA LEU A 306 11.38 -6.17 12.26
C LEU A 306 10.81 -5.48 11.01
N LEU A 307 11.34 -5.79 9.82
CA LEU A 307 10.87 -5.25 8.55
C LEU A 307 9.48 -5.80 8.19
N GLU A 308 9.21 -7.08 8.43
CA GLU A 308 7.88 -7.69 8.29
C GLU A 308 6.87 -7.04 9.25
N ALA A 309 7.25 -6.84 10.51
CA ALA A 309 6.40 -6.16 11.49
C ALA A 309 6.06 -4.72 11.05
N LYS A 310 7.04 -4.00 10.50
CA LYS A 310 6.85 -2.66 9.93
C LYS A 310 5.96 -2.68 8.69
N GLN A 311 6.12 -3.65 7.80
CA GLN A 311 5.25 -3.82 6.63
C GLN A 311 3.79 -4.00 7.07
N ASN A 312 3.56 -4.87 8.05
CA ASN A 312 2.24 -5.12 8.61
C ASN A 312 1.63 -3.86 9.24
N ASP A 313 2.42 -3.05 9.96
CA ASP A 313 1.99 -1.75 10.48
C ASP A 313 1.56 -0.79 9.36
N PHE A 314 2.39 -0.63 8.33
CA PHE A 314 2.05 0.23 7.19
C PHE A 314 0.80 -0.24 6.44
N CYS A 315 0.62 -1.56 6.26
CA CYS A 315 -0.59 -2.13 5.67
C CYS A 315 -1.84 -1.80 6.49
N LYS A 316 -1.78 -1.93 7.82
CA LYS A 316 -2.90 -1.58 8.72
C LYS A 316 -3.23 -0.09 8.64
N ARG A 317 -2.21 0.78 8.73
CA ARG A 317 -2.39 2.23 8.61
C ARG A 317 -2.95 2.65 7.25
N ASN A 318 -2.56 1.95 6.17
CA ASN A 318 -3.11 2.19 4.83
C ASN A 318 -4.58 1.78 4.73
N LEU A 319 -4.95 0.62 5.30
CA LEU A 319 -6.34 0.18 5.40
C LEU A 319 -7.20 1.19 6.14
N GLU A 320 -6.75 1.64 7.32
CA GLU A 320 -7.45 2.64 8.13
C GLU A 320 -7.57 3.99 7.41
N ALA A 321 -6.48 4.48 6.82
CA ALA A 321 -6.50 5.74 6.06
C ALA A 321 -7.44 5.67 4.85
N SER A 322 -7.47 4.53 4.16
CA SER A 322 -8.38 4.29 3.03
C SER A 322 -9.83 4.25 3.49
N LEU A 323 -10.13 3.51 4.57
CA LEU A 323 -11.48 3.43 5.13
C LEU A 323 -11.99 4.80 5.60
N ASN A 324 -11.16 5.56 6.32
CA ASN A 324 -11.51 6.90 6.81
C ASN A 324 -11.80 7.86 5.66
N ARG A 325 -10.94 7.86 4.63
CA ARG A 325 -11.14 8.70 3.45
C ARG A 325 -12.38 8.30 2.66
N CYS A 326 -12.62 6.99 2.46
CA CYS A 326 -13.81 6.51 1.76
C CYS A 326 -15.08 6.87 2.54
N SER A 327 -15.09 6.71 3.86
CA SER A 327 -16.24 7.06 4.71
C SER A 327 -16.56 8.56 4.64
N ALA A 328 -15.54 9.42 4.70
CA ALA A 328 -15.72 10.86 4.53
C ALA A 328 -16.27 11.21 3.14
N LEU A 329 -15.72 10.62 2.07
CA LEU A 329 -16.21 10.83 0.71
C LEU A 329 -17.65 10.33 0.51
N LEU A 330 -18.01 9.19 1.11
CA LEU A 330 -19.37 8.66 1.05
C LEU A 330 -20.34 9.62 1.74
N GLN A 331 -19.97 10.13 2.90
CA GLN A 331 -20.77 11.14 3.60
C GLN A 331 -20.91 12.42 2.74
N ASP A 332 -19.81 12.97 2.24
CA ASP A 332 -19.83 14.22 1.46
C ASP A 332 -20.62 14.09 0.15
N ILE A 333 -20.43 12.98 -0.58
CA ILE A 333 -21.02 12.78 -1.90
C ILE A 333 -22.51 12.39 -1.79
N PHE A 334 -22.87 11.56 -0.81
CA PHE A 334 -24.24 11.04 -0.69
C PHE A 334 -25.12 11.78 0.31
N CYS A 335 -24.59 12.65 1.17
CA CYS A 335 -25.40 13.48 2.07
C CYS A 335 -26.52 14.26 1.37
N PRO A 336 -26.28 14.89 0.18
CA PRO A 336 -27.37 15.54 -0.54
C PRO A 336 -28.51 14.59 -0.95
N LEU A 337 -28.18 13.35 -1.34
CA LEU A 337 -29.19 12.33 -1.67
C LEU A 337 -30.01 11.94 -0.43
N GLU A 338 -29.35 11.76 0.72
CA GLU A 338 -30.05 11.44 1.96
C GLU A 338 -31.01 12.56 2.39
N GLU A 339 -30.60 13.81 2.21
CA GLU A 339 -31.41 14.97 2.52
C GLU A 339 -32.60 15.12 1.55
N ASP A 340 -32.38 14.91 0.25
CA ASP A 340 -33.44 14.87 -0.76
C ASP A 340 -34.50 13.81 -0.44
N VAL A 341 -34.08 12.65 0.07
CA VAL A 341 -34.99 11.59 0.52
C VAL A 341 -35.80 12.04 1.74
N LYS A 342 -35.17 12.63 2.75
CA LYS A 342 -35.86 13.13 3.96
C LYS A 342 -36.89 14.21 3.64
N GLN A 343 -36.59 15.07 2.66
CA GLN A 343 -37.49 16.11 2.18
C GLN A 343 -38.63 15.56 1.30
N GLY A 344 -38.64 14.26 1.01
CA GLY A 344 -39.68 13.61 0.23
C GLY A 344 -39.64 13.93 -1.26
N ILE A 345 -38.49 14.38 -1.81
CA ILE A 345 -38.34 14.74 -3.22
C ILE A 345 -38.67 13.56 -4.16
N TYR A 346 -38.40 12.34 -3.69
CA TYR A 346 -38.66 11.08 -4.41
C TYR A 346 -40.04 10.48 -4.09
N SER A 347 -40.84 11.08 -3.20
CA SER A 347 -42.17 10.60 -2.83
C SER A 347 -43.24 11.07 -3.81
N LYS A 348 -43.06 10.75 -5.10
CA LYS A 348 -43.94 11.12 -6.22
C LYS A 348 -43.98 10.00 -7.27
N PRO A 349 -45.00 9.96 -8.15
CA PRO A 349 -45.04 9.00 -9.26
C PRO A 349 -43.77 9.05 -10.12
N GLY A 350 -43.14 7.89 -10.35
CA GLY A 350 -41.84 7.74 -11.02
C GLY A 350 -40.62 8.14 -10.19
N GLY A 351 -40.79 8.43 -8.89
CA GLY A 351 -39.75 8.87 -7.98
C GLY A 351 -38.63 7.85 -7.75
N HIS A 352 -38.94 6.55 -7.75
CA HIS A 352 -37.92 5.51 -7.56
C HIS A 352 -36.91 5.49 -8.71
N ARG A 353 -37.36 5.71 -9.96
CA ARG A 353 -36.46 5.81 -11.12
C ARG A 353 -35.50 6.99 -11.00
N LEU A 354 -35.98 8.14 -10.53
CA LEU A 354 -35.16 9.34 -10.33
C LEU A 354 -34.12 9.11 -9.21
N PHE A 355 -34.53 8.43 -8.13
CA PHE A 355 -33.62 8.05 -7.05
C PHE A 355 -32.48 7.15 -7.55
N LEU A 356 -32.79 6.12 -8.33
CA LEU A 356 -31.78 5.23 -8.90
C LEU A 356 -30.81 5.96 -9.85
N GLN A 357 -31.32 6.85 -10.71
CA GLN A 357 -30.48 7.67 -11.58
C GLN A 357 -29.52 8.54 -10.77
N LYS A 358 -30.04 9.24 -9.75
CA LYS A 358 -29.21 10.08 -8.88
C LYS A 358 -28.15 9.25 -8.15
N ARG A 359 -28.51 8.06 -7.68
CA ARG A 359 -27.58 7.14 -7.02
C ARG A 359 -26.43 6.72 -7.94
N GLU A 360 -26.71 6.38 -9.20
CA GLU A 360 -25.67 6.01 -10.16
C GLU A 360 -24.77 7.20 -10.54
N GLU A 361 -25.32 8.42 -10.65
CA GLU A 361 -24.52 9.64 -10.84
C GLU A 361 -23.54 9.86 -9.68
N LEU A 362 -23.99 9.66 -8.44
CA LEU A 362 -23.16 9.83 -7.24
C LEU A 362 -22.10 8.72 -7.13
N LYS A 363 -22.43 7.47 -7.50
CA LYS A 363 -21.43 6.40 -7.64
C LYS A 363 -20.35 6.76 -8.65
N ALA A 364 -20.72 7.30 -9.81
CA ALA A 364 -19.76 7.75 -10.80
C ALA A 364 -18.83 8.85 -10.25
N LYS A 365 -19.38 9.83 -9.50
CA LYS A 365 -18.57 10.86 -8.81
C LYS A 365 -17.61 10.26 -7.80
N TYR A 366 -18.05 9.29 -7.01
CA TYR A 366 -17.19 8.59 -6.05
C TYR A 366 -16.02 7.89 -6.75
N TYR A 367 -16.27 7.20 -7.86
CA TYR A 367 -15.20 6.54 -8.62
C TYR A 367 -14.19 7.51 -9.23
N GLN A 368 -14.59 8.74 -9.59
CA GLN A 368 -13.71 9.77 -10.14
C GLN A 368 -12.70 10.35 -9.12
N VAL A 369 -12.98 10.27 -7.81
CA VAL A 369 -12.08 10.83 -6.79
C VAL A 369 -10.79 9.99 -6.70
N PRO A 370 -9.59 10.57 -6.90
CA PRO A 370 -8.35 9.82 -6.75
C PRO A 370 -8.00 9.57 -5.28
N ARG A 371 -7.14 8.58 -5.07
CA ARG A 371 -6.49 8.19 -3.81
C ARG A 371 -7.48 7.77 -2.75
N LYS A 372 -8.49 7.00 -3.12
CA LYS A 372 -9.43 6.41 -2.15
C LYS A 372 -8.77 5.25 -1.40
N GLY A 373 -7.89 4.55 -2.11
CA GLY A 373 -7.16 3.38 -1.64
C GLY A 373 -7.97 2.10 -1.67
N ILE A 374 -7.39 1.08 -1.05
CA ILE A 374 -7.77 -0.33 -1.22
C ILE A 374 -9.15 -0.70 -0.65
N GLN A 375 -9.72 0.14 0.22
CA GLN A 375 -11.05 -0.08 0.81
C GLN A 375 -12.19 0.57 -0.02
N ALA A 376 -11.90 1.16 -1.18
CA ALA A 376 -12.86 1.95 -1.94
C ALA A 376 -14.15 1.20 -2.31
N GLU A 377 -14.02 -0.04 -2.80
CA GLU A 377 -15.17 -0.84 -3.25
C GLU A 377 -15.94 -1.42 -2.06
N GLU A 378 -15.23 -1.96 -1.07
CA GLU A 378 -15.84 -2.55 0.12
C GLU A 378 -16.64 -1.51 0.92
N ALA A 379 -16.08 -0.31 1.10
CA ALA A 379 -16.75 0.79 1.80
C ALA A 379 -18.01 1.25 1.06
N LEU A 380 -17.94 1.40 -0.27
CA LEU A 380 -19.08 1.77 -1.09
C LEU A 380 -20.17 0.70 -1.03
N GLN A 381 -19.81 -0.58 -1.18
CA GLN A 381 -20.76 -1.68 -1.13
C GLN A 381 -21.48 -1.76 0.22
N LYS A 382 -20.73 -1.70 1.34
CA LYS A 382 -21.31 -1.67 2.70
C LYS A 382 -22.26 -0.49 2.88
N TYR A 383 -21.88 0.69 2.40
CA TYR A 383 -22.74 1.86 2.44
C TYR A 383 -24.03 1.67 1.63
N LEU A 384 -23.94 1.20 0.39
CA LEU A 384 -25.13 0.98 -0.45
C LEU A 384 -26.08 -0.07 0.15
N GLN A 385 -25.54 -1.16 0.70
CA GLN A 385 -26.32 -2.17 1.43
C GLN A 385 -27.06 -1.57 2.64
N SER A 386 -26.40 -0.68 3.39
CA SER A 386 -27.04 0.00 4.52
C SER A 386 -28.22 0.90 4.12
N LYS A 387 -28.32 1.28 2.84
CA LYS A 387 -29.37 2.16 2.29
C LYS A 387 -30.41 1.40 1.45
N GLU A 388 -30.34 0.08 1.38
CA GLU A 388 -31.25 -0.74 0.56
C GLU A 388 -32.71 -0.59 1.01
N SER A 389 -32.96 -0.60 2.33
CA SER A 389 -34.29 -0.37 2.91
C SER A 389 -34.90 0.98 2.51
N VAL A 390 -34.06 2.02 2.37
CA VAL A 390 -34.51 3.34 1.90
C VAL A 390 -34.95 3.25 0.44
N SER A 391 -34.21 2.54 -0.41
CA SER A 391 -34.62 2.29 -1.80
C SER A 391 -35.96 1.55 -1.88
N ASP A 392 -36.15 0.53 -1.05
CA ASP A 392 -37.39 -0.27 -1.00
C ASP A 392 -38.60 0.56 -0.58
N THR A 393 -38.44 1.43 0.43
CA THR A 393 -39.53 2.32 0.88
C THR A 393 -39.95 3.32 -0.21
N ILE A 394 -38.98 3.89 -0.94
CA ILE A 394 -39.25 4.78 -2.08
C ILE A 394 -39.97 4.00 -3.19
N TRP A 395 -39.53 2.77 -3.48
CA TRP A 395 -40.16 1.91 -4.48
C TRP A 395 -41.63 1.59 -4.13
N GLN A 396 -41.91 1.20 -2.89
CA GLN A 396 -43.27 0.92 -2.42
C GLN A 396 -44.17 2.17 -2.50
N THR A 397 -43.62 3.31 -2.10
CA THR A 397 -44.34 4.60 -2.15
C THR A 397 -44.68 4.99 -3.60
N ASP A 398 -43.72 4.86 -4.51
CA ASP A 398 -43.91 5.12 -5.94
C ASP A 398 -45.00 4.22 -6.55
N LEU A 399 -44.99 2.92 -6.21
CA LEU A 399 -46.00 1.98 -6.70
C LEU A 399 -47.43 2.41 -6.31
N VAL A 400 -47.63 2.79 -5.05
CA VAL A 400 -48.93 3.23 -4.54
C VAL A 400 -49.36 4.55 -5.18
N LEU A 401 -48.45 5.54 -5.26
CA LEU A 401 -48.76 6.85 -5.82
C LEU A 401 -49.07 6.77 -7.32
N THR A 402 -48.29 5.98 -8.07
CA THR A 402 -48.49 5.76 -9.50
C THR A 402 -49.81 5.03 -9.78
N ALA A 403 -50.19 4.06 -8.95
CA ALA A 403 -51.50 3.40 -9.06
C ALA A 403 -52.64 4.38 -8.82
N ARG A 404 -52.54 5.19 -7.75
CA ARG A 404 -53.54 6.22 -7.41
C ARG A 404 -53.69 7.29 -8.50
N GLU A 405 -52.59 7.74 -9.11
CA GLU A 405 -52.62 8.69 -10.22
C GLU A 405 -53.38 8.13 -11.43
N LYS A 406 -53.13 6.87 -11.79
CA LYS A 406 -53.86 6.19 -12.87
C LYS A 406 -55.35 6.07 -12.56
N GLU A 407 -55.71 5.74 -11.33
CA GLU A 407 -57.13 5.66 -10.90
C GLU A 407 -57.81 7.02 -10.98
N MET A 408 -57.16 8.09 -10.51
CA MET A 408 -57.67 9.46 -10.60
C MET A 408 -57.85 9.91 -12.05
N GLU A 409 -56.91 9.58 -12.93
CA GLU A 409 -57.01 9.89 -14.36
C GLU A 409 -58.18 9.15 -15.02
N VAL A 410 -58.35 7.86 -14.72
CA VAL A 410 -59.51 7.08 -15.17
C VAL A 410 -60.82 7.67 -14.65
N ALA A 411 -60.87 8.10 -13.39
CA ALA A 411 -62.03 8.75 -12.80
C ALA A 411 -62.32 10.11 -13.47
N ARG A 412 -61.29 10.90 -13.78
CA ARG A 412 -61.41 12.18 -14.48
C ARG A 412 -61.99 11.99 -15.88
N VAL A 413 -61.44 11.06 -16.65
CA VAL A 413 -61.94 10.73 -18.00
C VAL A 413 -63.39 10.24 -17.94
N LYS A 414 -63.75 9.39 -16.97
CA LYS A 414 -65.14 8.96 -16.75
C LYS A 414 -66.05 10.14 -16.40
N ALA A 415 -65.62 11.06 -15.53
CA ALA A 415 -66.41 12.22 -15.13
C ALA A 415 -66.62 13.19 -16.31
N GLU A 416 -65.59 13.44 -17.12
CA GLU A 416 -65.69 14.23 -18.34
C GLU A 416 -66.66 13.60 -19.35
N PHE A 417 -66.57 12.28 -19.54
CA PHE A 417 -67.52 11.54 -20.39
C PHE A 417 -68.97 11.68 -19.88
N MET A 418 -69.20 11.49 -18.57
CA MET A 418 -70.52 11.63 -17.97
C MET A 418 -71.07 13.06 -18.08
N LYS A 419 -70.20 14.07 -17.93
CA LYS A 419 -70.57 15.49 -18.11
C LYS A 419 -70.97 15.77 -19.55
N ALA A 420 -70.17 15.33 -20.52
CA ALA A 420 -70.46 15.47 -21.94
C ALA A 420 -71.78 14.78 -22.33
N GLU A 421 -72.04 13.58 -21.80
CA GLU A 421 -73.30 12.87 -22.06
C GLU A 421 -74.50 13.58 -21.42
N LYS A 422 -74.36 14.15 -20.22
CA LYS A 422 -75.40 14.96 -19.58
C LYS A 422 -75.71 16.22 -20.40
N GLU A 423 -74.70 16.92 -20.91
CA GLU A 423 -74.87 18.09 -21.77
C GLU A 423 -75.56 17.71 -23.09
N ARG A 424 -75.19 16.58 -23.70
CA ARG A 424 -75.84 16.03 -24.89
C ARG A 424 -77.32 15.73 -24.66
N LEU A 425 -77.66 15.05 -23.57
CA LEU A 425 -79.05 14.75 -23.20
C LEU A 425 -79.85 16.03 -22.90
N GLY A 426 -79.24 17.01 -22.22
CA GLY A 426 -79.84 18.32 -21.97
C GLY A 426 -80.18 19.07 -23.26
N ALA A 427 -79.27 19.06 -24.24
CA ALA A 427 -79.51 19.67 -25.55
C ALA A 427 -80.67 19.01 -26.31
N ILE A 428 -80.78 17.67 -26.25
CA ILE A 428 -81.90 16.92 -26.85
C ILE A 428 -83.24 17.31 -26.18
N LEU A 429 -83.27 17.38 -24.85
CA LEU A 429 -84.46 17.81 -24.09
C LEU A 429 -84.88 19.23 -24.46
N MET A 430 -83.94 20.17 -24.53
CA MET A 430 -84.24 21.55 -24.95
C MET A 430 -84.78 21.62 -26.38
N GLN A 431 -84.19 20.88 -27.33
CA GLN A 431 -84.70 20.81 -28.70
C GLN A 431 -86.12 20.24 -28.75
N HIS A 432 -86.39 19.18 -27.99
CA HIS A 432 -87.73 18.60 -27.90
C HIS A 432 -88.74 19.60 -27.32
N GLN A 433 -88.38 20.33 -26.27
CA GLN A 433 -89.25 21.34 -25.67
C GLN A 433 -89.55 22.50 -26.64
N GLN A 434 -88.55 23.01 -27.35
CA GLN A 434 -88.74 24.03 -28.38
C GLN A 434 -89.66 23.55 -29.52
N MET A 435 -89.55 22.28 -29.92
CA MET A 435 -90.44 21.67 -30.91
C MET A 435 -91.89 21.61 -30.41
N MET A 436 -92.11 21.25 -29.15
CA MET A 436 -93.44 21.24 -28.54
C MET A 436 -94.04 22.66 -28.47
N GLU A 437 -93.28 23.65 -28.01
CA GLU A 437 -93.73 25.05 -27.99
C GLU A 437 -94.03 25.62 -29.39
N ARG A 438 -93.29 25.19 -30.41
CA ARG A 438 -93.61 25.53 -31.81
C ARG A 438 -94.92 24.89 -32.27
N ARG A 439 -95.15 23.62 -31.93
CA ARG A 439 -96.40 22.92 -32.24
C ARG A 439 -97.60 23.58 -31.55
N GLU A 440 -97.47 23.95 -30.29
CA GLU A 440 -98.53 24.65 -29.55
C GLU A 440 -98.84 26.03 -30.16
N ARG A 441 -97.83 26.80 -30.55
CA ARG A 441 -98.02 28.08 -31.25
C ARG A 441 -98.77 27.92 -32.57
N LEU A 442 -98.34 26.96 -33.40
CA LEU A 442 -99.02 26.66 -34.66
C LEU A 442 -100.47 26.22 -34.42
N HIS A 443 -100.72 25.41 -33.38
CA HIS A 443 -102.07 24.99 -33.02
C HIS A 443 -102.94 26.19 -32.60
N TRP A 444 -102.42 27.08 -31.76
CA TRP A 444 -103.13 28.31 -31.36
C TRP A 444 -103.43 29.24 -32.54
N GLU A 445 -102.50 29.39 -33.48
CA GLU A 445 -102.73 30.14 -34.71
C GLU A 445 -103.84 29.52 -35.57
N GLN A 446 -103.88 28.19 -35.70
CA GLN A 446 -104.95 27.49 -36.40
C GLN A 446 -106.31 27.71 -35.73
N VAL A 447 -106.39 27.60 -34.39
CA VAL A 447 -107.61 27.85 -33.62
C VAL A 447 -108.08 29.30 -33.85
N ARG A 448 -107.17 30.28 -33.78
CA ARG A 448 -107.48 31.68 -34.03
C ARG A 448 -108.03 31.93 -35.44
N GLN A 449 -107.46 31.28 -36.46
CA GLN A 449 -107.97 31.37 -37.84
C GLN A 449 -109.36 30.72 -37.98
N MET A 450 -109.62 29.61 -37.30
CA MET A 450 -110.95 28.99 -37.29
C MET A 450 -111.98 29.90 -36.62
N GLU A 451 -111.64 30.55 -35.50
CA GLU A 451 -112.49 31.52 -34.81
C GLU A 451 -112.86 32.71 -35.73
N ILE A 452 -111.88 33.28 -36.43
CA ILE A 452 -112.09 34.37 -37.39
C ILE A 452 -113.02 33.92 -38.53
N LYS A 453 -112.81 32.72 -39.09
CA LYS A 453 -113.69 32.18 -40.15
C LYS A 453 -115.12 31.95 -39.65
N ARG A 454 -115.29 31.47 -38.43
CA ARG A 454 -116.60 31.27 -37.79
C ARG A 454 -117.36 32.58 -37.64
N LEU A 455 -116.70 33.63 -37.12
CA LEU A 455 -117.29 34.96 -36.97
C LEU A 455 -117.68 35.55 -38.34
N TYR A 456 -116.85 35.37 -39.36
CA TYR A 456 -117.15 35.81 -40.72
C TYR A 456 -118.38 35.09 -41.32
N GLN A 457 -118.50 33.78 -41.12
CA GLN A 457 -119.68 33.01 -41.56
C GLN A 457 -120.96 33.43 -40.83
N GLN A 458 -120.89 33.69 -39.51
CA GLN A 458 -122.03 34.19 -38.75
C GLN A 458 -122.50 35.56 -39.25
N ALA A 459 -121.57 36.47 -39.54
CA ALA A 459 -121.90 37.78 -40.11
C ALA A 459 -122.54 37.67 -41.51
N LEU A 460 -122.10 36.71 -42.33
CA LEU A 460 -122.70 36.44 -43.63
C LEU A 460 -124.15 35.93 -43.50
N GLN A 461 -124.38 35.00 -42.57
CA GLN A 461 -125.73 34.48 -42.27
C GLN A 461 -126.67 35.57 -41.75
N GLN A 462 -126.19 36.48 -40.89
CA GLN A 462 -126.98 37.63 -40.42
C GLN A 462 -127.36 38.57 -41.57
N ARG A 463 -126.42 38.88 -42.48
CA ARG A 463 -126.72 39.71 -43.67
C ARG A 463 -127.74 39.07 -44.62
N ASP A 464 -127.70 37.74 -44.76
CA ASP A 464 -128.67 37.03 -45.59
C ASP A 464 -130.05 36.94 -44.92
N GLN A 465 -130.12 36.82 -43.58
CA GLN A 465 -131.38 36.94 -42.84
C GLN A 465 -131.98 38.34 -42.95
N GLU A 466 -131.17 39.40 -42.82
CA GLU A 466 -131.64 40.78 -43.00
C GLU A 466 -132.17 41.04 -44.41
N ARG A 467 -131.55 40.47 -45.45
CA ARG A 467 -132.06 40.55 -46.83
C ARG A 467 -133.42 39.85 -46.98
N ARG A 468 -133.58 38.64 -46.43
CA ARG A 468 -134.86 37.92 -46.47
C ARG A 468 -135.97 38.68 -45.75
N LEU A 469 -135.67 39.25 -44.58
CA LEU A 469 -136.63 40.07 -43.82
C LEU A 469 -137.03 41.34 -44.57
N LYS A 470 -136.11 41.98 -45.31
CA LYS A 470 -136.42 43.13 -46.18
C LYS A 470 -137.31 42.73 -47.36
N GLU A 471 -137.02 41.62 -48.03
CA GLU A 471 -137.83 41.11 -49.15
C GLU A 471 -139.24 40.69 -48.70
N GLU A 472 -139.38 40.10 -47.50
CA GLU A 472 -140.68 39.78 -46.90
C GLU A 472 -141.47 41.04 -46.52
N ALA A 473 -140.80 42.08 -46.00
CA ALA A 473 -141.43 43.36 -45.68
C ALA A 473 -141.94 44.09 -46.94
N GLU A 474 -141.21 44.05 -48.06
CA GLU A 474 -141.66 44.62 -49.33
C GLU A 474 -142.87 43.86 -49.91
N LYS A 475 -142.86 42.53 -49.87
CA LYS A 475 -144.02 41.70 -50.30
C LYS A 475 -145.28 41.94 -49.46
N LEU A 476 -145.13 42.17 -48.14
CA LEU A 476 -146.25 42.53 -47.28
C LEU A 476 -146.81 43.91 -47.62
N LYS A 477 -145.93 44.87 -47.95
CA LYS A 477 -146.31 46.23 -48.34
C LYS A 477 -147.09 46.25 -49.66
N GLU A 478 -146.67 45.45 -50.65
CA GLU A 478 -147.38 45.29 -51.92
C GLU A 478 -148.77 44.63 -51.73
N ARG A 479 -148.90 43.63 -50.86
CA ARG A 479 -150.19 43.01 -50.55
C ARG A 479 -151.17 43.99 -49.89
N PHE A 480 -150.68 44.79 -48.92
CA PHE A 480 -151.49 45.82 -48.27
C PHE A 480 -151.97 46.88 -49.27
N GLN A 481 -151.13 47.28 -50.23
CA GLN A 481 -151.52 48.22 -51.28
C GLN A 481 -152.53 47.64 -52.27
N ALA A 482 -152.46 46.33 -52.56
CA ALA A 482 -153.42 45.65 -53.43
C ALA A 482 -154.80 45.47 -52.76
N GLU A 483 -154.84 45.17 -51.45
CA GLU A 483 -156.10 45.09 -50.69
C GLU A 483 -156.74 46.47 -50.53
N SER A 484 -155.96 47.52 -50.31
CA SER A 484 -156.49 48.90 -50.23
C SER A 484 -157.12 49.37 -51.53
N ARG A 485 -156.65 48.91 -52.70
CA ARG A 485 -157.27 49.22 -54.01
C ARG A 485 -158.60 48.50 -54.20
N LYS A 486 -158.68 47.22 -53.81
CA LYS A 486 -159.93 46.44 -53.87
C LYS A 486 -161.05 47.05 -53.02
N LEU A 487 -160.72 47.52 -51.82
CA LEU A 487 -161.69 48.19 -50.94
C LEU A 487 -162.15 49.55 -51.49
N GLN A 488 -161.32 50.26 -52.25
CA GLN A 488 -161.72 51.51 -52.93
C GLN A 488 -162.63 51.26 -54.13
N ASP A 489 -162.43 50.16 -54.86
CA ASP A 489 -163.27 49.78 -56.00
C ASP A 489 -164.66 49.29 -55.56
N GLU A 490 -164.78 48.60 -54.42
CA GLU A 490 -166.09 48.17 -53.86
C GLU A 490 -166.96 49.35 -53.37
N ILE A 491 -166.35 50.39 -52.81
CA ILE A 491 -167.08 51.60 -52.38
C ILE A 491 -167.63 52.37 -53.58
N HIS A 492 -166.93 52.38 -54.72
CA HIS A 492 -167.40 53.05 -55.93
C HIS A 492 -168.58 52.31 -56.60
N HIS A 493 -168.68 50.99 -56.43
CA HIS A 493 -169.72 50.16 -57.03
C HIS A 493 -171.08 50.25 -56.28
N LEU A 494 -171.06 50.64 -55.00
CA LEU A 494 -172.26 50.78 -54.16
C LEU A 494 -172.99 52.14 -54.30
N GLN A 495 -172.45 53.10 -55.06
CA GLN A 495 -173.02 54.47 -55.17
C GLN A 495 -173.73 54.78 -56.50
N LYS A 496 -173.91 53.82 -57.43
CA LYS A 496 -174.36 54.13 -58.80
C LYS A 496 -175.67 53.53 -59.29
N ASN A 497 -176.42 52.74 -58.50
CA ASN A 497 -177.73 52.22 -58.92
C ASN A 497 -178.77 52.31 -57.79
N ASP A 498 -179.53 53.40 -57.75
CA ASP A 498 -180.83 53.49 -57.07
C ASP A 498 -181.74 54.52 -57.78
N SER A 499 -182.86 54.03 -58.35
CA SER A 499 -184.21 54.66 -58.52
C SER A 499 -185.00 54.00 -59.69
N PRO A 500 -186.35 54.04 -59.72
CA PRO A 500 -187.30 53.52 -58.72
C PRO A 500 -188.44 52.64 -59.35
N ASP A 501 -189.29 52.10 -58.46
CA ASP A 501 -190.68 51.56 -58.58
C ASP A 501 -190.97 50.04 -58.47
N ASP A 502 -191.83 49.79 -57.47
CA ASP A 502 -192.81 48.73 -57.20
C ASP A 502 -192.34 47.26 -57.14
N THR A 503 -192.57 46.47 -56.07
CA THR A 503 -193.87 46.24 -55.42
C THR A 503 -193.71 45.42 -54.11
N CYS A 504 -194.57 45.71 -53.12
CA CYS A 504 -195.14 44.86 -52.02
C CYS A 504 -194.24 43.86 -51.22
N ILE A 505 -194.02 43.99 -49.91
CA ILE A 505 -194.91 44.04 -48.70
C ILE A 505 -195.17 42.65 -48.05
N LEU A 506 -194.97 42.63 -46.72
CA LEU A 506 -195.36 41.65 -45.66
C LEU A 506 -194.59 40.33 -45.68
N LEU A 507 -193.85 39.91 -44.64
CA LEU A 507 -194.04 40.03 -43.18
C LEU A 507 -192.70 39.90 -42.44
#